data_AF-A0A9D8J5X8-F1
#
_entry.id   AF-A0A9D8J5X8-F1
#
_cell.length_a   1.000
_cell.length_b   1.000
_cell.length_c   1.000
_cell.angle_alpha   90.00
_cell.angle_beta   90.00
_cell.angle_gamma   90.00
#
_symmetry.space_group_name_H-M   'P 1'
#
loop_
_entity.id
_entity.type
_entity.pdbx_description
1 polymer ?
#
loop_
_entity_poly.entity_id
_entity_poly.type
_entity_poly.pdbx_seq_one_letter_code
_entity_poly.pdbx_strand_id
1 'polypeptide(L)'
;RALEDIKPDVVINCIGATKHKKEGNNPIDAIDLNALLPHKLAQICELVNSRFIHISTDCVFSGNSDLYKESSPTDAEDVYGKSKALGEVTYGNALTLRTSTIGHELQTKYGLLDWFLSQENTCKGFSKAVFSGLPTVIFAQIIRDIVLPNSELQGLYHVAASQINKYELLQIIAKVYNKKIKIELDESFIINRSLDASKFHHATGYNPPSWQSLIEAMYQYQ
;
A
#
# COMPACT_ATOMS: atom_id res chain seq x y z
N ARG A 1 7.10 -3.55 27.41
CA ARG A 1 6.57 -4.87 27.86
C ARG A 1 6.68 -5.89 26.73
N ALA A 2 5.67 -6.13 25.89
CA ALA A 2 5.74 -7.23 24.91
C ALA A 2 7.02 -7.27 24.03
N LEU A 3 7.44 -6.14 23.43
CA LEU A 3 8.66 -6.09 22.61
C LEU A 3 9.96 -6.28 23.41
N GLU A 4 10.00 -5.81 24.66
CA GLU A 4 11.15 -5.95 25.56
C GLU A 4 11.27 -7.37 26.13
N ASP A 5 10.12 -8.03 26.32
CA ASP A 5 10.03 -9.39 26.85
C ASP A 5 10.32 -10.42 25.76
N ILE A 6 9.76 -10.24 24.56
CA ILE A 6 9.93 -11.17 23.43
C ILE A 6 11.27 -10.95 22.71
N LYS A 7 11.74 -9.70 22.59
CA LYS A 7 12.93 -9.31 21.82
C LYS A 7 12.96 -9.93 20.42
N PRO A 8 11.97 -9.63 19.57
CA PRO A 8 11.89 -10.22 18.24
C PRO A 8 13.05 -9.78 17.36
N ASP A 9 13.45 -10.59 16.39
CA ASP A 9 14.46 -10.16 15.40
C ASP A 9 13.91 -9.05 14.49
N VAL A 10 12.61 -9.11 14.16
CA VAL A 10 11.94 -8.17 13.27
C VAL A 10 10.54 -7.83 13.78
N VAL A 11 10.17 -6.54 13.68
CA VAL A 11 8.81 -6.04 13.89
C VAL A 11 8.30 -5.45 12.58
N ILE A 12 7.17 -5.97 12.08
CA ILE A 12 6.48 -5.43 10.91
C ILE A 12 5.23 -4.69 11.38
N ASN A 13 5.24 -3.37 11.27
CA ASN A 13 4.09 -2.54 11.61
C ASN A 13 3.15 -2.36 10.41
N CYS A 14 2.07 -3.15 10.42
CA CYS A 14 0.94 -3.04 9.49
C CYS A 14 -0.25 -2.26 10.09
N ILE A 15 -0.10 -1.67 11.29
CA ILE A 15 -1.17 -0.92 11.95
C ILE A 15 -1.29 0.46 11.27
N GLY A 16 -2.54 0.84 10.99
CA GLY A 16 -2.87 2.19 10.55
C GLY A 16 -4.39 2.40 10.48
N ALA A 17 -4.83 3.59 10.89
CA ALA A 17 -6.20 4.03 10.68
C ALA A 17 -6.38 4.41 9.21
N THR A 18 -7.07 3.57 8.44
CA THR A 18 -7.28 3.74 7.00
C THR A 18 -8.27 4.86 6.67
N LYS A 19 -8.13 5.47 5.48
CA LYS A 19 -9.03 6.54 4.97
C LYS A 19 -10.54 6.20 4.99
N HIS A 20 -10.91 4.93 4.86
CA HIS A 20 -12.32 4.49 4.88
C HIS A 20 -12.91 4.40 6.29
N LYS A 21 -12.08 4.46 7.33
CA LYS A 21 -12.49 4.39 8.73
C LYS A 21 -12.64 5.79 9.32
N LYS A 22 -13.47 5.93 10.35
CA LYS A 22 -13.73 7.22 11.01
C LYS A 22 -12.46 7.75 11.67
N GLU A 23 -11.71 6.87 12.30
CA GLU A 23 -10.46 7.13 13.00
C GLU A 23 -9.39 7.70 12.05
N GLY A 24 -9.36 7.25 10.79
CA GLY A 24 -8.40 7.76 9.80
C GLY A 24 -8.68 9.20 9.35
N ASN A 25 -9.88 9.70 9.61
CA ASN A 25 -10.30 11.07 9.31
C ASN A 25 -10.46 11.94 10.57
N ASN A 26 -10.32 11.34 11.76
CA ASN A 26 -10.24 12.06 13.01
C ASN A 26 -8.77 12.42 13.27
N PRO A 27 -8.40 13.71 13.34
CA PRO A 27 -7.01 14.11 13.54
C PRO A 27 -6.36 13.53 14.79
N ILE A 28 -7.10 13.37 15.90
CA ILE A 28 -6.54 12.85 17.16
C ILE A 28 -6.14 11.38 16.97
N ASP A 29 -7.11 10.56 16.56
CA ASP A 29 -6.88 9.11 16.36
C ASP A 29 -5.84 8.85 15.26
N ALA A 30 -5.89 9.62 14.17
CA ALA A 30 -4.96 9.50 13.06
C ALA A 30 -3.54 9.88 13.48
N ILE A 31 -3.33 10.96 14.25
CA ILE A 31 -2.00 11.33 14.73
C ILE A 31 -1.47 10.26 15.68
N ASP A 32 -2.29 9.77 16.61
CA ASP A 32 -1.85 8.76 17.57
C ASP A 32 -1.44 7.45 16.88
N LEU A 33 -2.29 6.94 15.98
CA LEU A 33 -2.09 5.64 15.34
C LEU A 33 -1.17 5.67 14.13
N ASN A 34 -1.30 6.68 13.26
CA ASN A 34 -0.55 6.73 12.01
C ASN A 34 0.77 7.48 12.13
N ALA A 35 0.90 8.45 13.05
CA ALA A 35 2.11 9.26 13.19
C ALA A 35 2.95 8.85 14.40
N LEU A 36 2.40 8.93 15.62
CA LEU A 36 3.18 8.72 16.85
C LEU A 36 3.56 7.25 17.09
N LEU A 37 2.63 6.32 16.86
CA LEU A 37 2.86 4.90 17.10
C LEU A 37 4.07 4.34 16.31
N PRO A 38 4.22 4.56 14.99
CA PRO A 38 5.40 4.09 14.25
C PRO A 38 6.73 4.56 14.85
N HIS A 39 6.84 5.83 15.23
CA HIS A 39 8.05 6.37 15.85
C HIS A 39 8.35 5.74 17.21
N LYS A 40 7.32 5.53 18.04
CA LYS A 40 7.47 4.84 19.33
C LYS A 40 7.94 3.40 19.14
N LEU A 41 7.34 2.68 18.19
CA LEU A 41 7.75 1.31 17.88
C LEU A 41 9.20 1.26 17.39
N ALA A 42 9.59 2.16 16.50
CA ALA A 42 10.96 2.25 16.01
C ALA A 42 11.99 2.47 17.14
N GLN A 43 11.69 3.38 18.08
CA GLN A 43 12.55 3.62 19.25
C GLN A 43 12.66 2.39 20.15
N ILE A 44 11.55 1.68 20.40
CA ILE A 44 11.57 0.45 21.19
C ILE A 44 12.39 -0.62 20.48
N CYS A 45 12.19 -0.80 19.16
CA CYS A 45 12.97 -1.74 18.35
C CYS A 45 14.46 -1.46 18.43
N GLU A 46 14.88 -0.19 18.40
CA GLU A 46 16.28 0.20 18.57
C GLU A 46 16.85 -0.24 19.92
N LEU A 47 16.08 -0.07 21.02
CA LEU A 47 16.51 -0.49 22.37
C LEU A 47 16.67 -2.00 22.52
N VAL A 48 15.90 -2.80 21.79
CA VAL A 48 15.94 -4.26 21.87
C VAL A 48 16.70 -4.90 20.71
N ASN A 49 17.34 -4.09 19.85
CA ASN A 49 18.06 -4.51 18.66
C ASN A 49 17.20 -5.29 17.64
N SER A 50 15.92 -4.93 17.52
CA SER A 50 15.02 -5.44 16.49
C SER A 50 15.08 -4.59 15.23
N ARG A 51 14.98 -5.22 14.06
CA ARG A 51 14.70 -4.51 12.81
C ARG A 51 13.25 -4.04 12.77
N PHE A 52 13.00 -2.80 12.33
CA PHE A 52 11.65 -2.25 12.22
C PHE A 52 11.25 -2.05 10.75
N ILE A 53 10.14 -2.63 10.33
CA ILE A 53 9.57 -2.46 8.98
C ILE A 53 8.21 -1.77 9.12
N HIS A 54 8.05 -0.60 8.52
CA HIS A 54 6.80 0.17 8.54
C HIS A 54 6.15 0.24 7.17
N ILE A 55 4.85 -0.03 7.10
CA ILE A 55 4.08 0.09 5.86
C ILE A 55 3.43 1.47 5.78
N SER A 56 3.86 2.26 4.80
CA SER A 56 3.26 3.55 4.42
C SER A 56 2.40 3.40 3.15
N THR A 57 1.97 4.51 2.57
CA THR A 57 0.95 4.57 1.52
C THR A 57 1.31 5.55 0.41
N ASP A 58 0.83 5.30 -0.81
CA ASP A 58 0.77 6.28 -1.90
C ASP A 58 -0.10 7.51 -1.58
N CYS A 59 -1.00 7.42 -0.60
CA CYS A 59 -1.87 8.51 -0.18
C CYS A 59 -1.15 9.65 0.55
N VAL A 60 0.16 9.54 0.79
CA VAL A 60 1.01 10.67 1.21
C VAL A 60 1.19 11.71 0.10
N PHE A 61 0.73 11.39 -1.12
CA PHE A 61 0.73 12.28 -2.27
C PHE A 61 -0.68 12.75 -2.65
N SER A 62 -0.77 13.97 -3.18
CA SER A 62 -1.99 14.58 -3.68
C SER A 62 -2.59 13.76 -4.83
N GLY A 63 -1.73 13.35 -5.77
CA GLY A 63 -2.09 12.66 -7.00
C GLY A 63 -2.05 13.55 -8.24
N ASN A 64 -1.35 14.68 -8.17
CA ASN A 64 -1.24 15.70 -9.21
C ASN A 64 0.03 15.56 -10.07
N SER A 65 0.78 14.47 -9.92
CA SER A 65 1.98 14.16 -10.70
C SER A 65 1.82 12.83 -11.42
N ASP A 66 2.57 12.64 -12.51
CA ASP A 66 2.49 11.40 -13.29
C ASP A 66 3.13 10.21 -12.59
N LEU A 67 4.21 10.46 -11.84
CA LEU A 67 5.00 9.43 -11.14
C LEU A 67 5.81 10.06 -9.99
N TYR A 68 5.60 9.57 -8.76
CA TYR A 68 6.28 10.05 -7.57
C TYR A 68 7.51 9.20 -7.24
N LYS A 69 8.61 9.86 -6.88
CA LYS A 69 9.84 9.22 -6.38
C LYS A 69 9.88 9.25 -4.85
N GLU A 70 10.76 8.48 -4.22
CA GLU A 70 10.96 8.57 -2.77
C GLU A 70 11.38 9.97 -2.31
N SER A 71 12.10 10.71 -3.15
CA SER A 71 12.53 12.08 -2.90
C SER A 71 11.46 13.14 -3.19
N SER A 72 10.33 12.77 -3.79
CA SER A 72 9.23 13.69 -4.00
C SER A 72 8.66 14.14 -2.64
N PRO A 73 8.39 15.45 -2.43
CA PRO A 73 7.77 15.92 -1.22
C PRO A 73 6.36 15.33 -1.08
N THR A 74 6.01 14.89 0.13
CA THR A 74 4.64 14.47 0.44
C THR A 74 3.73 15.69 0.48
N ASP A 75 2.64 15.67 -0.27
CA ASP A 75 1.73 16.79 -0.49
C ASP A 75 0.25 16.41 -0.32
N ALA A 76 -0.02 15.32 0.42
CA ALA A 76 -1.39 14.94 0.77
C ALA A 76 -2.17 16.09 1.41
N GLU A 77 -3.42 16.26 0.98
CA GLU A 77 -4.30 17.32 1.48
C GLU A 77 -5.17 16.86 2.65
N ASP A 78 -5.50 15.56 2.69
CA ASP A 78 -6.38 14.95 3.68
C ASP A 78 -5.64 14.52 4.97
N VAL A 79 -6.41 14.36 6.06
CA VAL A 79 -5.89 14.00 7.39
C VAL A 79 -5.15 12.67 7.37
N TYR A 80 -5.72 11.67 6.68
CA TYR A 80 -5.14 10.34 6.55
C TYR A 80 -3.73 10.40 5.94
N GLY A 81 -3.59 10.98 4.75
CA GLY A 81 -2.33 11.07 4.02
C GLY A 81 -1.28 11.86 4.79
N LYS A 82 -1.67 13.00 5.40
CA LYS A 82 -0.77 13.78 6.27
C LYS A 82 -0.30 12.98 7.48
N SER A 83 -1.21 12.29 8.16
CA SER A 83 -0.86 11.49 9.34
C SER A 83 0.07 10.31 9.00
N LYS A 84 -0.15 9.66 7.84
CA LYS A 84 0.72 8.59 7.35
C LYS A 84 2.10 9.10 6.97
N ALA A 85 2.18 10.27 6.32
CA ALA A 85 3.45 10.92 6.01
C ALA A 85 4.23 11.27 7.30
N LEU A 86 3.55 11.79 8.32
CA LEU A 86 4.15 12.12 9.61
C LEU A 86 4.66 10.91 10.39
N GLY A 87 4.19 9.70 10.10
CA GLY A 87 4.65 8.47 10.75
C GLY A 87 5.72 7.70 9.99
N GLU A 88 6.20 8.22 8.87
CA GLU A 88 7.27 7.56 8.11
C GLU A 88 8.59 7.60 8.89
N VAL A 89 9.16 6.42 9.12
CA VAL A 89 10.40 6.25 9.87
C VAL A 89 11.54 5.92 8.92
N THR A 90 12.53 6.79 8.85
CA THR A 90 13.66 6.67 7.90
C THR A 90 15.03 6.74 8.56
N TYR A 91 15.08 6.61 9.89
CA TYR A 91 16.30 6.64 10.70
C TYR A 91 16.57 5.29 11.37
N GLY A 92 17.80 5.09 11.85
CA GLY A 92 18.26 3.83 12.42
C GLY A 92 18.14 2.66 11.43
N ASN A 93 17.91 1.45 11.94
CA ASN A 93 17.69 0.25 11.12
C ASN A 93 16.23 0.08 10.67
N ALA A 94 15.48 1.19 10.54
CA ALA A 94 14.09 1.16 10.10
C ALA A 94 14.00 1.13 8.57
N LEU A 95 13.02 0.39 8.07
CA LEU A 95 12.63 0.35 6.66
C LEU A 95 11.17 0.77 6.53
N THR A 96 10.90 1.86 5.82
CA THR A 96 9.56 2.27 5.43
C THR A 96 9.29 1.90 3.98
N LEU A 97 8.19 1.20 3.73
CA LEU A 97 7.73 0.82 2.40
C LEU A 97 6.44 1.58 2.05
N ARG A 98 6.49 2.50 1.08
CA ARG A 98 5.27 3.08 0.50
C ARG A 98 4.72 2.12 -0.54
N THR A 99 3.44 1.80 -0.42
CA THR A 99 2.72 0.99 -1.40
C THR A 99 1.24 1.39 -1.46
N SER A 100 0.50 0.73 -2.33
CA SER A 100 -0.95 0.75 -2.36
C SER A 100 -1.42 -0.69 -2.55
N THR A 101 -2.55 -1.08 -1.98
CA THR A 101 -2.96 -2.49 -2.01
C THR A 101 -4.37 -2.68 -2.53
N ILE A 102 -4.57 -3.84 -3.16
CA ILE A 102 -5.86 -4.37 -3.58
C ILE A 102 -5.94 -5.83 -3.11
N GLY A 103 -7.12 -6.31 -2.74
CA GLY A 103 -7.27 -7.70 -2.29
C GLY A 103 -8.60 -7.93 -1.60
N HIS A 104 -8.80 -9.17 -1.18
CA HIS A 104 -9.96 -9.56 -0.39
C HIS A 104 -9.87 -8.98 1.02
N GLU A 105 -10.98 -8.42 1.47
CA GLU A 105 -11.19 -7.93 2.81
C GLU A 105 -11.77 -9.04 3.69
N LEU A 106 -11.33 -9.10 4.95
CA LEU A 106 -11.79 -10.15 5.88
C LEU A 106 -13.23 -9.93 6.36
N GLN A 107 -13.70 -8.68 6.41
CA GLN A 107 -14.95 -8.31 7.09
C GLN A 107 -15.78 -7.25 6.37
N THR A 108 -15.22 -6.56 5.38
CA THR A 108 -15.81 -5.38 4.73
C THR A 108 -15.87 -5.54 3.22
N LYS A 109 -16.41 -4.54 2.52
CA LYS A 109 -16.47 -4.46 1.05
C LYS A 109 -16.13 -3.04 0.57
N TYR A 110 -15.24 -2.35 1.27
CA TYR A 110 -14.86 -0.97 0.98
C TYR A 110 -13.72 -0.88 -0.04
N GLY A 111 -12.85 -1.89 -0.06
CA GLY A 111 -11.77 -2.03 -1.00
C GLY A 111 -12.29 -2.24 -2.42
N LEU A 112 -11.47 -1.85 -3.41
CA LEU A 112 -11.88 -1.85 -4.82
C LEU A 112 -12.36 -3.23 -5.30
N LEU A 113 -11.68 -4.31 -4.87
CA LEU A 113 -12.00 -5.67 -5.28
C LEU A 113 -13.38 -6.09 -4.80
N ASP A 114 -13.61 -6.12 -3.48
CA ASP A 114 -14.89 -6.60 -2.94
C ASP A 114 -16.05 -5.65 -3.21
N TRP A 115 -15.80 -4.33 -3.30
CA TRP A 115 -16.77 -3.39 -3.84
C TRP A 115 -17.19 -3.79 -5.26
N PHE A 116 -16.22 -4.05 -6.14
CA PHE A 116 -16.49 -4.44 -7.52
C PHE A 116 -17.21 -5.80 -7.61
N LEU A 117 -16.73 -6.80 -6.87
CA LEU A 117 -17.35 -8.13 -6.85
C LEU A 117 -18.80 -8.09 -6.32
N SER A 118 -19.13 -7.12 -5.46
CA SER A 118 -20.50 -6.91 -4.97
C SER A 118 -21.45 -6.23 -5.97
N GLN A 119 -20.95 -5.63 -7.05
CA GLN A 119 -21.80 -5.03 -8.08
C GLN A 119 -22.48 -6.12 -8.91
N GLU A 120 -23.67 -5.86 -9.45
CA GLU A 120 -24.41 -6.85 -10.24
C GLU A 120 -24.30 -6.57 -11.75
N ASN A 121 -25.11 -5.63 -12.24
CA ASN A 121 -25.33 -5.44 -13.68
C ASN A 121 -24.31 -4.51 -14.32
N THR A 122 -23.99 -3.41 -13.64
CA THR A 122 -23.08 -2.39 -14.15
C THR A 122 -22.33 -1.67 -13.05
N CYS A 123 -21.16 -1.15 -13.38
CA CYS A 123 -20.42 -0.23 -12.52
C CYS A 123 -19.61 0.74 -13.39
N LYS A 124 -19.17 1.84 -12.77
CA LYS A 124 -18.23 2.78 -13.40
C LYS A 124 -16.79 2.28 -13.26
N GLY A 125 -16.04 2.33 -14.35
CA GLY A 125 -14.59 2.14 -14.37
C GLY A 125 -13.90 3.44 -14.75
N PHE A 126 -13.10 3.98 -13.82
CA PHE A 126 -12.43 5.26 -14.02
C PHE A 126 -11.16 5.10 -14.87
N SER A 127 -11.12 5.67 -16.08
CA SER A 127 -9.95 5.58 -16.97
C SER A 127 -8.85 6.58 -16.65
N LYS A 128 -9.17 7.67 -15.92
CA LYS A 128 -8.20 8.70 -15.48
C LYS A 128 -7.80 8.59 -14.01
N ALA A 129 -8.19 7.50 -13.34
CA ALA A 129 -7.73 7.15 -12.00
C ALA A 129 -6.68 6.04 -12.10
N VAL A 130 -5.42 6.40 -11.92
CA VAL A 130 -4.27 5.51 -12.09
C VAL A 130 -3.87 4.85 -10.76
N PHE A 131 -3.54 3.57 -10.82
CA PHE A 131 -3.10 2.72 -9.73
C PHE A 131 -1.77 2.07 -10.10
N SER A 132 -0.88 1.90 -9.12
CA SER A 132 0.39 1.18 -9.26
C SER A 132 0.65 0.25 -8.07
N GLY A 133 -0.38 0.00 -7.26
CA GLY A 133 -0.24 -0.85 -6.09
C GLY A 133 -0.06 -2.33 -6.43
N LEU A 134 -0.16 -3.18 -5.41
CA LEU A 134 0.01 -4.62 -5.54
C LEU A 134 -1.15 -5.35 -4.87
N PRO A 135 -1.49 -6.58 -5.31
CA PRO A 135 -2.31 -7.45 -4.50
C PRO A 135 -1.69 -7.65 -3.11
N THR A 136 -2.48 -7.58 -2.04
CA THR A 136 -1.96 -7.68 -0.65
C THR A 136 -1.16 -8.97 -0.44
N VAL A 137 -1.61 -10.08 -1.06
CA VAL A 137 -0.91 -11.38 -0.99
C VAL A 137 0.46 -11.34 -1.68
N ILE A 138 0.59 -10.61 -2.79
CA ILE A 138 1.87 -10.41 -3.47
C ILE A 138 2.78 -9.51 -2.63
N PHE A 139 2.25 -8.44 -2.04
CA PHE A 139 3.03 -7.58 -1.16
C PHE A 139 3.56 -8.35 0.07
N ALA A 140 2.75 -9.24 0.65
CA ALA A 140 3.19 -10.13 1.73
C ALA A 140 4.30 -11.09 1.28
N GLN A 141 4.22 -11.64 0.07
CA GLN A 141 5.28 -12.48 -0.51
C GLN A 141 6.58 -11.69 -0.72
N ILE A 142 6.50 -10.46 -1.25
CA ILE A 142 7.68 -9.57 -1.38
C ILE A 142 8.32 -9.35 -0.02
N ILE A 143 7.51 -9.06 1.02
CA ILE A 143 8.05 -8.87 2.37
C ILE A 143 8.78 -10.14 2.83
N ARG A 144 8.13 -11.31 2.71
CA ARG A 144 8.68 -12.60 3.16
C ARG A 144 9.95 -12.99 2.42
N ASP A 145 9.95 -12.90 1.10
CA ASP A 145 10.97 -13.53 0.24
C ASP A 145 12.09 -12.58 -0.16
N ILE A 146 11.88 -11.26 -0.04
CA ILE A 146 12.82 -10.25 -0.53
C ILE A 146 13.24 -9.29 0.57
N VAL A 147 12.29 -8.76 1.34
CA VAL A 147 12.59 -7.74 2.36
C VAL A 147 13.21 -8.37 3.60
N LEU A 148 12.61 -9.43 4.15
CA LEU A 148 13.10 -10.10 5.36
C LEU A 148 14.52 -10.65 5.20
N PRO A 149 14.88 -11.33 4.09
CA PRO A 149 16.24 -11.85 3.92
C PRO A 149 17.31 -10.77 3.71
N ASN A 150 16.90 -9.55 3.30
CA ASN A 150 17.82 -8.47 2.96
C ASN A 150 17.90 -7.46 4.13
N SER A 151 18.69 -7.79 5.15
CA SER A 151 18.83 -7.02 6.41
C SER A 151 19.30 -5.59 6.20
N GLU A 152 20.08 -5.35 5.15
CA GLU A 152 20.68 -4.04 4.83
C GLU A 152 19.69 -3.04 4.21
N LEU A 153 18.50 -3.50 3.78
CA LEU A 153 17.46 -2.59 3.29
C LEU A 153 16.94 -1.73 4.45
N GLN A 154 17.20 -0.44 4.36
CA GLN A 154 16.83 0.59 5.33
C GLN A 154 16.43 1.90 4.66
N GLY A 155 15.77 2.79 5.40
CA GLY A 155 15.25 4.05 4.89
C GLY A 155 13.91 3.87 4.17
N LEU A 156 13.68 4.62 3.10
CA LEU A 156 12.40 4.66 2.39
C LEU A 156 12.49 4.04 1.00
N TYR A 157 11.52 3.19 0.65
CA TYR A 157 11.37 2.60 -0.69
C TYR A 157 9.90 2.60 -1.14
N HIS A 158 9.69 2.76 -2.44
CA HIS A 158 8.42 2.48 -3.10
C HIS A 158 8.37 1.02 -3.56
N VAL A 159 7.28 0.33 -3.27
CA VAL A 159 7.02 -1.04 -3.73
C VAL A 159 5.72 -1.03 -4.52
N ALA A 160 5.83 -1.17 -5.84
CA ALA A 160 4.74 -0.94 -6.78
C ALA A 160 4.84 -1.85 -8.01
N ALA A 161 3.71 -2.04 -8.69
CA ALA A 161 3.59 -2.63 -10.01
C ALA A 161 3.66 -1.54 -11.11
N SER A 162 3.54 -1.95 -12.37
CA SER A 162 3.34 -1.00 -13.47
C SER A 162 2.01 -0.24 -13.33
N GLN A 163 1.94 0.96 -13.88
CA GLN A 163 0.73 1.78 -13.87
C GLN A 163 -0.43 1.08 -14.61
N ILE A 164 -1.63 1.16 -14.06
CA ILE A 164 -2.88 0.72 -14.69
C ILE A 164 -4.01 1.66 -14.26
N ASN A 165 -4.95 1.98 -15.15
CA ASN A 165 -6.13 2.73 -14.74
C ASN A 165 -7.20 1.79 -14.15
N LYS A 166 -8.11 2.33 -13.32
CA LYS A 166 -9.15 1.51 -12.67
C LYS A 166 -10.07 0.84 -13.69
N TYR A 167 -10.34 1.45 -14.84
CA TYR A 167 -11.16 0.83 -15.88
C TYR A 167 -10.53 -0.48 -16.39
N GLU A 168 -9.27 -0.45 -16.81
CA GLU A 168 -8.51 -1.62 -17.27
C GLU A 168 -8.33 -2.67 -16.17
N LEU A 169 -8.01 -2.22 -14.95
CA LEU A 169 -7.86 -3.12 -13.80
C LEU A 169 -9.14 -3.92 -13.53
N LEU A 170 -10.30 -3.25 -13.55
CA LEU A 170 -11.60 -3.92 -13.36
C LEU A 170 -11.91 -4.89 -14.52
N GLN A 171 -11.49 -4.61 -15.75
CA GLN A 171 -11.64 -5.55 -16.87
C GLN A 171 -10.82 -6.82 -16.66
N ILE A 172 -9.57 -6.70 -16.18
CA ILE A 172 -8.74 -7.86 -15.85
C ILE A 172 -9.38 -8.67 -14.71
N ILE A 173 -9.84 -8.00 -13.65
CA ILE A 173 -10.54 -8.65 -12.54
C ILE A 173 -11.80 -9.37 -13.04
N ALA A 174 -12.64 -8.72 -13.85
CA ALA A 174 -13.84 -9.34 -14.40
C ALA A 174 -13.53 -10.63 -15.17
N LYS A 175 -12.46 -10.61 -15.98
CA LYS A 175 -12.00 -11.77 -16.73
C LYS A 175 -11.51 -12.90 -15.81
N VAL A 176 -10.63 -12.59 -14.86
CA VAL A 176 -10.03 -13.61 -13.96
C VAL A 176 -11.07 -14.21 -13.03
N TYR A 177 -11.96 -13.38 -12.47
CA TYR A 177 -13.01 -13.82 -11.54
C TYR A 177 -14.26 -14.34 -12.27
N ASN A 178 -14.23 -14.42 -13.62
CA ASN A 178 -15.36 -14.82 -14.46
C ASN A 178 -16.67 -14.03 -14.13
N LYS A 179 -16.53 -12.75 -13.82
CA LYS A 179 -17.64 -11.88 -13.45
C LYS A 179 -18.27 -11.27 -14.70
N LYS A 180 -19.55 -11.58 -14.93
CA LYS A 180 -20.35 -10.98 -16.01
C LYS A 180 -20.91 -9.63 -15.52
N ILE A 181 -20.31 -8.52 -15.94
CA ILE A 181 -20.72 -7.16 -15.58
C ILE A 181 -20.37 -6.17 -16.70
N LYS A 182 -21.20 -5.15 -16.92
CA LYS A 182 -20.90 -4.04 -17.82
C LYS A 182 -20.10 -2.96 -17.08
N ILE A 183 -18.82 -2.80 -17.42
CA ILE A 183 -17.98 -1.71 -16.89
C ILE A 183 -18.13 -0.51 -17.83
N GLU A 184 -18.74 0.56 -17.33
CA GLU A 184 -18.94 1.80 -18.08
C GLU A 184 -17.72 2.70 -17.90
N LEU A 185 -17.17 3.16 -19.03
CA LEU A 185 -16.05 4.10 -19.04
C LEU A 185 -16.46 5.41 -18.37
N ASP A 186 -15.69 5.85 -17.38
CA ASP A 186 -15.88 7.14 -16.71
C ASP A 186 -14.55 7.91 -16.68
N GLU A 187 -14.55 9.12 -17.23
CA GLU A 187 -13.38 10.00 -17.28
C GLU A 187 -13.46 11.19 -16.31
N SER A 188 -14.53 11.28 -15.52
CA SER A 188 -14.84 12.46 -14.69
C SER A 188 -13.94 12.58 -13.46
N PHE A 189 -13.39 11.46 -12.98
CA PHE A 189 -12.52 11.43 -11.81
C PHE A 189 -11.07 11.19 -12.22
N ILE A 190 -10.21 12.16 -11.88
CA ILE A 190 -8.79 12.20 -12.27
C ILE A 190 -7.94 12.14 -11.01
N ILE A 191 -7.05 11.15 -10.93
CA ILE A 191 -6.05 11.05 -9.86
C ILE A 191 -4.91 10.14 -10.30
N ASN A 192 -3.67 10.53 -10.01
CA ASN A 192 -2.52 9.67 -10.27
C ASN A 192 -1.53 9.75 -9.10
N ARG A 193 -1.48 8.71 -8.28
CA ARG A 193 -0.53 8.57 -7.15
C ARG A 193 0.53 7.52 -7.43
N SER A 194 0.88 7.33 -8.70
CA SER A 194 1.77 6.24 -9.08
C SER A 194 3.14 6.39 -8.46
N LEU A 195 3.71 5.27 -8.01
CA LEU A 195 4.99 5.22 -7.32
C LEU A 195 6.09 4.69 -8.26
N ASP A 196 7.24 5.35 -8.28
CA ASP A 196 8.43 4.91 -8.99
C ASP A 196 9.18 3.86 -8.14
N ALA A 197 9.00 2.58 -8.44
CA ALA A 197 9.67 1.49 -7.73
C ALA A 197 11.10 1.19 -8.24
N SER A 198 11.69 2.03 -9.10
CA SER A 198 13.02 1.80 -9.64
C SER A 198 14.08 1.66 -8.55
N LYS A 199 14.02 2.46 -7.48
CA LYS A 199 14.97 2.35 -6.36
C LYS A 199 14.92 0.98 -5.69
N PHE A 200 13.72 0.44 -5.45
CA PHE A 200 13.54 -0.89 -4.88
C PHE A 200 14.00 -1.98 -5.84
N HIS A 201 13.72 -1.83 -7.13
CA HIS A 201 14.22 -2.73 -8.17
C HIS A 201 15.76 -2.81 -8.15
N HIS A 202 16.46 -1.66 -8.18
CA HIS A 202 17.92 -1.64 -8.17
C HIS A 202 18.51 -2.27 -6.89
N ALA A 203 17.86 -2.10 -5.74
CA ALA A 203 18.34 -2.63 -4.46
C ALA A 203 18.08 -4.14 -4.28
N THR A 204 17.09 -4.71 -4.96
CA THR A 204 16.61 -6.08 -4.69
C THR A 204 16.57 -7.01 -5.89
N GLY A 205 16.65 -6.46 -7.11
CA GLY A 205 16.38 -7.18 -8.35
C GLY A 205 14.90 -7.50 -8.59
N TYR A 206 13.98 -7.12 -7.68
CA TYR A 206 12.57 -7.41 -7.84
C TYR A 206 11.97 -6.69 -9.04
N ASN A 207 11.25 -7.43 -9.88
CA ASN A 207 10.43 -6.91 -10.96
C ASN A 207 9.01 -7.42 -10.79
N PRO A 208 7.99 -6.53 -10.75
CA PRO A 208 6.61 -6.96 -10.66
C PRO A 208 6.19 -7.68 -11.95
N PRO A 209 5.45 -8.81 -11.86
CA PRO A 209 4.90 -9.46 -13.04
C PRO A 209 3.75 -8.64 -13.65
N SER A 210 3.21 -9.12 -14.77
CA SER A 210 2.08 -8.46 -15.44
C SER A 210 0.84 -8.38 -14.55
N TRP A 211 -0.03 -7.39 -14.79
CA TRP A 211 -1.31 -7.27 -14.07
C TRP A 211 -2.18 -8.51 -14.20
N GLN A 212 -2.18 -9.20 -15.35
CA GLN A 212 -2.89 -10.47 -15.50
C GLN A 212 -2.38 -11.50 -14.46
N SER A 213 -1.07 -11.69 -14.36
CA SER A 213 -0.45 -12.62 -13.40
C SER A 213 -0.66 -12.20 -11.95
N LEU A 214 -0.61 -10.89 -11.65
CA LEU A 214 -0.88 -10.36 -10.31
C LEU A 214 -2.31 -10.66 -9.87
N ILE A 215 -3.30 -10.46 -10.75
CA ILE A 215 -4.72 -10.70 -10.43
C ILE A 215 -5.02 -12.21 -10.39
N GLU A 216 -4.40 -13.02 -11.24
CA GLU A 216 -4.47 -14.49 -11.14
C GLU A 216 -3.93 -14.99 -9.81
N ALA A 217 -2.76 -14.49 -9.38
CA ALA A 217 -2.19 -14.84 -8.09
C ALA A 217 -3.12 -14.41 -6.95
N MET A 218 -3.69 -13.21 -7.00
CA MET A 218 -4.68 -12.74 -6.02
C MET A 218 -5.90 -13.68 -5.91
N TYR A 219 -6.43 -14.13 -7.05
CA TYR A 219 -7.59 -15.03 -7.11
C TYR A 219 -7.36 -16.40 -6.47
N GLN A 220 -6.11 -16.90 -6.47
CA GLN A 220 -5.79 -18.19 -5.83
C GLN A 220 -5.89 -18.15 -4.29
N TYR A 221 -5.98 -16.97 -3.69
CA TYR A 221 -6.03 -16.76 -2.23
C TYR A 221 -7.41 -16.29 -1.74
N GLN A 222 -8.49 -16.73 -2.40
CA GLN A 222 -9.87 -16.51 -1.96
C GLN A 222 -10.22 -17.26 -0.68
#